data_AF-A0A975U684-F1
#
_entry.id   AF-A0A975U684-F1
#
_cell.length_a   1.000
_cell.length_b   1.000
_cell.length_c   1.000
_cell.angle_alpha   90.00
_cell.angle_beta   90.00
_cell.angle_gamma   90.00
#
_symmetry.space_group_name_H-M   'P 1'
#
loop_
_entity.id
_entity.type
_entity.pdbx_description
1 polymer ?
#
loop_
_entity_poly.entity_id
_entity_poly.type
_entity_poly.pdbx_seq_one_letter_code
_entity_poly.pdbx_strand_id
1 'polypeptide(L)'
;MCQTVPTHLDQYFQLACDTTIEGLRKGTGGPFGATLVRNGEVICAVGNTVLEQTDISGHAEMVAVRQGCKTRHPGSVRLCDVRHL
;
A
#
# COMPACT_ATOMS: atom_id res chain seq x y z
N MET A 1 7.88 30.02 2.01
CA MET A 1 6.93 29.56 0.97
C MET A 1 6.87 28.04 1.04
N CYS A 2 5.92 27.50 1.81
CA CYS A 2 5.73 26.05 1.94
C CYS A 2 4.84 25.63 0.78
N GLN A 3 5.39 24.87 -0.17
CA GLN A 3 4.61 24.38 -1.31
C GLN A 3 3.49 23.49 -0.76
N THR A 4 2.25 23.84 -1.07
CA THR A 4 1.05 23.07 -0.75
C THR A 4 1.19 21.68 -1.38
N VAL A 5 1.36 20.67 -0.53
CA VAL A 5 1.19 19.26 -0.91
C VAL A 5 -0.15 19.10 -1.63
N PRO A 6 -0.20 18.43 -2.80
CA PRO A 6 -1.45 18.24 -3.50
C PRO A 6 -2.41 17.47 -2.59
N THR A 7 -3.65 17.92 -2.43
CA THR A 7 -4.66 17.34 -1.52
C THR A 7 -4.92 15.85 -1.77
N HIS A 8 -4.57 15.36 -2.97
CA HIS A 8 -4.60 13.95 -3.33
C HIS A 8 -3.47 13.11 -2.70
N LEU A 9 -2.38 13.72 -2.23
CA LEU A 9 -1.29 13.02 -1.56
C LEU A 9 -1.73 12.51 -0.20
N ASP A 10 -2.43 13.36 0.54
CA ASP A 10 -2.86 13.13 1.91
C ASP A 10 -3.86 11.98 2.03
N GLN A 11 -4.83 11.88 1.11
CA GLN A 11 -5.82 10.81 1.15
C GLN A 11 -5.20 9.40 0.97
N TYR A 12 -4.24 9.25 0.07
CA TYR A 12 -3.60 7.94 -0.19
C TYR A 12 -2.65 7.55 0.94
N PHE A 13 -2.01 8.55 1.55
CA PHE A 13 -1.20 8.37 2.75
C PHE A 13 -2.06 8.00 3.97
N GLN A 14 -3.21 8.64 4.17
CA GLN A 14 -4.15 8.27 5.23
C GLN A 14 -4.61 6.82 5.10
N LEU A 15 -4.98 6.39 3.88
CA LEU A 15 -5.31 4.98 3.60
C LEU A 15 -4.17 4.01 3.96
N ALA A 16 -2.92 4.37 3.66
CA ALA A 16 -1.76 3.55 4.03
C ALA A 16 -1.59 3.51 5.57
N CYS A 17 -1.78 4.65 6.25
CA CYS A 17 -1.70 4.75 7.71
C CYS A 17 -2.79 3.91 8.38
N ASP A 18 -4.02 4.00 7.92
CA ASP A 18 -5.16 3.26 8.48
C ASP A 18 -4.93 1.75 8.37
N THR A 19 -4.46 1.29 7.20
CA THR A 19 -4.15 -0.12 6.97
C THR A 19 -2.96 -0.58 7.81
N THR A 20 -1.99 0.30 8.05
CA THR A 20 -0.86 0.04 8.96
C THR A 20 -1.34 -0.15 10.39
N ILE A 21 -2.19 0.76 10.88
CA ILE A 21 -2.77 0.69 12.23
C ILE A 21 -3.60 -0.58 12.40
N GLU A 22 -4.36 -0.95 11.37
CA GLU A 22 -5.13 -2.19 11.37
C GLU A 22 -4.22 -3.42 11.41
N GLY A 23 -3.17 -3.46 10.59
CA GLY A 23 -2.18 -4.54 10.57
C GLY A 23 -1.44 -4.69 11.91
N LEU A 24 -1.10 -3.57 12.55
CA LEU A 24 -0.53 -3.55 13.90
C LEU A 24 -1.51 -4.10 14.94
N ARG A 25 -2.79 -3.71 14.89
CA ARG A 25 -3.83 -4.21 15.81
C ARG A 25 -4.08 -5.71 15.63
N LYS A 26 -3.99 -6.21 14.40
CA LYS A 26 -4.16 -7.63 14.07
C LYS A 26 -2.89 -8.46 14.27
N GLY A 27 -1.74 -7.82 14.45
CA GLY A 27 -0.45 -8.50 14.57
C GLY A 27 0.05 -9.12 13.26
N THR A 28 -0.40 -8.62 12.10
CA THR A 28 -0.06 -9.21 10.80
C THR A 28 1.37 -8.89 10.34
N GLY A 29 1.96 -7.82 10.87
CA GLY A 29 3.26 -7.33 10.43
C GLY A 29 3.73 -6.08 11.18
N GLY A 30 4.87 -5.54 10.74
CA GLY A 30 5.43 -4.29 11.25
C GLY A 30 4.62 -3.03 10.87
N PRO A 31 4.99 -1.85 11.39
CA PRO A 31 4.27 -0.58 11.22
C PRO A 31 4.47 0.02 9.82
N PHE A 32 4.13 -0.75 8.78
CA PHE A 32 4.35 -0.39 7.39
C PHE A 32 3.10 -0.69 6.56
N GLY A 33 2.73 0.30 5.73
CA GLY A 33 1.61 0.21 4.82
C GLY A 33 1.98 0.75 3.45
N ALA A 34 1.22 0.33 2.44
CA ALA A 34 1.37 0.82 1.08
C ALA A 34 0.01 0.94 0.41
N THR A 35 -0.19 2.05 -0.30
CA THR A 35 -1.36 2.27 -1.15
C THR A 35 -0.93 2.23 -2.61
N LEU A 36 -1.63 1.42 -3.41
CA LEU A 36 -1.45 1.31 -4.84
C LEU A 36 -2.48 2.19 -5.55
N VAL A 37 -2.00 3.20 -6.29
CA VAL A 37 -2.86 4.13 -7.02
C VAL A 37 -2.53 4.05 -8.51
N ARG A 38 -3.55 4.12 -9.37
CA ARG A 38 -3.40 4.22 -10.81
C ARG A 38 -4.41 5.18 -11.40
N ASN A 39 -3.94 6.16 -12.18
CA ASN A 39 -4.80 7.19 -12.80
C ASN A 39 -5.70 7.94 -11.79
N GLY A 40 -5.26 8.11 -10.55
CA GLY A 40 -6.05 8.75 -9.48
C GLY A 40 -7.08 7.84 -8.82
N GLU A 41 -7.11 6.54 -9.15
CA GLU A 41 -7.97 5.54 -8.51
C GLU A 41 -7.15 4.66 -7.56
N VAL A 42 -7.64 4.45 -6.34
CA VAL A 42 -7.03 3.52 -5.37
C VAL A 42 -7.38 2.10 -5.79
N ILE A 43 -6.36 1.31 -6.13
CA ILE A 43 -6.52 -0.10 -6.50
C ILE A 43 -6.54 -0.98 -5.25
N CYS A 44 -5.65 -0.71 -4.30
CA CYS A 44 -5.62 -1.38 -3.00
C CYS A 44 -4.80 -0.57 -1.99
N ALA A 45 -5.09 -0.76 -0.71
CA ALA A 45 -4.26 -0.35 0.42
C ALA A 45 -3.96 -1.59 1.26
N VAL A 46 -2.71 -1.80 1.60
CA VAL A 46 -2.26 -3.03 2.28
C VAL A 46 -1.24 -2.71 3.36
N GLY A 47 -1.25 -3.53 4.42
CA GLY A 47 -0.23 -3.53 5.47
C GLY A 47 0.84 -4.58 5.20
N ASN A 48 1.91 -4.53 5.98
CA ASN A 48 2.89 -5.61 6.07
C ASN A 48 2.23 -6.90 6.60
N THR A 49 2.55 -8.03 5.94
CA THR A 49 2.04 -9.37 6.29
C THR A 49 3.16 -10.35 6.65
N VAL A 50 4.36 -9.86 6.95
CA VAL A 50 5.55 -10.67 7.25
C VAL A 50 5.30 -11.63 8.42
N LEU A 51 4.63 -11.15 9.47
CA LEU A 51 4.36 -11.97 10.65
C LEU A 51 3.23 -12.97 10.41
N GLU A 52 2.18 -12.55 9.68
CA GLU A 52 1.05 -13.41 9.34
C GLU A 52 1.44 -14.56 8.40
N GLN A 53 2.22 -14.25 7.36
CA GLN A 53 2.59 -15.21 6.32
C GLN A 53 3.93 -15.90 6.59
N THR A 54 4.66 -15.49 7.64
CA THR A 54 6.04 -15.94 7.92
C THR A 54 6.94 -15.82 6.68
N ASP A 55 6.66 -14.82 5.84
CA ASP A 55 7.33 -14.55 4.58
C ASP A 55 8.05 -13.22 4.71
N ILE A 56 9.38 -13.27 4.80
CA ILE A 56 10.22 -12.06 4.87
C ILE A 56 10.08 -11.16 3.63
N SER A 57 9.52 -11.66 2.53
CA SER A 57 9.19 -10.86 1.33
C SER A 57 7.82 -10.17 1.41
N GLY A 58 7.04 -10.40 2.48
CA GLY A 58 5.71 -9.82 2.76
C GLY A 58 5.72 -8.34 3.12
N HIS A 59 6.65 -7.56 2.56
CA HIS A 59 6.69 -6.11 2.71
C HIS A 59 5.46 -5.49 2.06
N ALA A 60 4.97 -4.37 2.64
CA ALA A 60 3.73 -3.74 2.19
C ALA A 60 3.72 -3.43 0.67
N GLU A 61 4.86 -2.99 0.11
CA GLU A 61 5.02 -2.73 -1.33
C GLU A 61 4.83 -4.00 -2.18
N MET A 62 5.43 -5.12 -1.76
CA MET A 62 5.33 -6.41 -2.45
C MET A 62 3.91 -6.95 -2.38
N VAL A 63 3.25 -6.82 -1.22
CA VAL A 63 1.86 -7.20 -1.04
C VAL A 63 0.95 -6.34 -1.93
N ALA A 64 1.23 -5.04 -2.05
CA ALA A 64 0.45 -4.10 -2.86
C ALA A 64 0.53 -4.48 -4.34
N VAL A 65 1.72 -4.77 -4.85
CA VAL A 65 1.93 -5.23 -6.23
C VAL A 65 1.28 -6.60 -6.46
N ARG A 66 1.44 -7.56 -5.55
CA ARG A 66 0.80 -8.89 -5.64
C ARG A 66 -0.73 -8.77 -5.71
N GLN A 67 -1.32 -7.90 -4.89
CA GLN A 67 -2.75 -7.59 -4.90
C GLN A 67 -3.16 -6.88 -6.20
N GLY A 68 -2.43 -5.85 -6.63
CA GLY A 68 -2.69 -5.13 -7.88
C GLY A 68 -2.69 -6.04 -9.12
N CYS A 69 -1.74 -6.99 -9.18
CA CYS A 69 -1.66 -7.99 -10.24
C CYS A 69 -2.77 -9.06 -10.20
N LYS A 70 -3.34 -9.33 -9.02
CA LYS A 70 -4.52 -10.21 -8.90
C LYS A 70 -5.79 -9.51 -9.35
N THR A 71 -5.91 -8.21 -9.05
CA THR A 71 -7.11 -7.41 -9.35
C THR A 71 -7.16 -6.97 -10.81
N ARG A 72 -6.01 -6.73 -11.47
CA ARG A 72 -5.93 -6.42 -12.91
C ARG A 72 -4.96 -7.38 -13.58
N HIS A 73 -5.36 -7.94 -14.73
CA HIS A 73 -4.67 -8.98 -15.51
C HIS A 73 -3.13 -9.02 -15.39
N PRO A 74 -2.54 -10.23 -15.26
CA PRO A 74 -1.11 -10.41 -15.07
C PRO A 74 -0.33 -9.93 -16.30
N GLY A 75 0.41 -8.82 -16.16
CA GLY A 75 1.30 -8.33 -17.22
C GLY A 75 1.31 -6.81 -17.43
N SER A 76 0.47 -6.04 -16.73
CA SER A 76 0.37 -4.59 -16.93
C SER A 76 0.50 -3.79 -15.64
N VAL A 77 1.59 -3.99 -14.87
CA VAL A 77 2.04 -3.05 -13.83
C VAL A 77 2.76 -1.86 -14.48
N ARG A 78 2.16 -1.29 -15.52
CA ARG A 78 2.67 -0.08 -16.17
C ARG A 78 2.00 1.12 -15.52
N LEU A 79 2.81 1.91 -14.80
CA LEU A 79 2.45 3.06 -13.97
C LEU A 79 1.45 2.71 -12.85
N CYS A 80 1.98 2.22 -11.73
CA CYS A 80 1.26 2.24 -10.46
C CYS A 80 2.16 2.98 -9.47
N ASP A 81 1.65 4.08 -8.91
CA ASP A 81 2.36 4.79 -7.85
C ASP A 81 2.18 3.98 -6.57
N VAL A 82 3.25 3.33 -6.11
CA VAL A 82 3.31 2.69 -4.80
C VAL A 82 3.77 3.74 -3.81
N ARG A 83 2.90 4.07 -2.85
CA ARG A 83 3.21 5.02 -1.78
C ARG A 83 3.47 4.24 -0.50
N HIS A 84 4.66 4.38 0.07
CA HIS A 84 5.09 3.69 1.29
C HIS A 84 5.23 4.68 2.46
N LEU A 85 5.07 4.17 3.68
CA LEU A 85 5.26 4.87 4.95
C LEU A 85 6.62 4.54 5.56
#